data_AF-A0A838MLC8-F1
#
_entry.id   AF-A0A838MLC8-F1
#
_cell.length_a   1.000
_cell.length_b   1.000
_cell.length_c   1.000
_cell.angle_alpha   90.00
_cell.angle_beta   90.00
_cell.angle_gamma   90.00
#
_symmetry.space_group_name_H-M   'P 1'
#
loop_
_entity.id
_entity.type
_entity.pdbx_description
1 polymer ?
#
loop_
_entity_poly.entity_id
_entity_poly.type
_entity_poly.pdbx_seq_one_letter_code
_entity_poly.pdbx_strand_id
1 'polypeptide(L)'
;WGTGHPGGVGTLHAGTAIGALRRMEQLIQEAVVTVPRALIAETIDLVAVLSGRGASRRLAELARIEGLGPDGDYRVTPASQPLTGDPS
;
A
#
# COMPACT_ATOMS: atom_id res chain seq x y z
N TRP A 1 6.40 1.54 11.87
CA TRP A 1 7.77 2.08 12.02
C TRP A 1 7.87 3.30 12.95
N GLY A 2 6.94 3.47 13.91
CA GLY A 2 6.84 4.68 14.74
C GLY A 2 7.76 4.75 15.97
N THR A 3 8.89 4.04 16.00
CA THR A 3 9.86 4.06 17.12
C THR A 3 11.28 4.48 16.69
N GLY A 4 11.42 5.06 15.49
CA GLY A 4 12.69 5.59 14.98
C GLY A 4 13.51 4.64 14.11
N HIS A 5 12.93 3.56 13.59
CA HIS A 5 13.59 2.66 12.63
C HIS A 5 13.02 2.87 11.22
N PRO A 6 13.67 3.68 10.37
CA PRO A 6 13.23 3.89 8.99
C PRO A 6 13.39 2.62 8.15
N GLY A 7 12.60 2.51 7.09
CA GLY A 7 12.83 1.54 6.01
C GLY A 7 12.44 0.10 6.30
N GLY A 8 11.56 -0.16 7.27
CA GLY A 8 11.06 -1.53 7.39
C GLY A 8 10.21 -1.94 6.18
N VAL A 9 9.92 -3.23 6.07
CA VAL A 9 9.10 -3.80 4.98
C VAL A 9 8.24 -4.93 5.55
N GLY A 10 7.01 -5.04 5.07
CA GLY A 10 6.12 -6.16 5.35
C GLY A 10 5.47 -6.67 4.07
N THR A 11 4.96 -7.90 4.11
CA THR A 11 4.21 -8.48 2.99
C THR A 11 2.85 -8.95 3.47
N LEU A 12 1.81 -8.68 2.69
CA LEU A 12 0.47 -9.20 2.92
C LEU A 12 -0.21 -9.50 1.58
N HIS A 13 -1.22 -10.37 1.60
CA HIS A 13 -1.95 -10.73 0.39
C HIS A 13 -3.01 -9.67 0.09
N ALA A 14 -2.90 -9.03 -1.07
CA ALA A 14 -3.88 -8.11 -1.63
C ALA A 14 -3.70 -7.97 -3.15
N GLY A 15 -4.79 -7.69 -3.86
CA GLY A 15 -4.77 -7.52 -5.32
C GLY A 15 -4.53 -6.08 -5.80
N THR A 16 -4.61 -5.09 -4.90
CA THR A 16 -4.41 -3.66 -5.17
C THR A 16 -3.80 -2.97 -3.95
N ALA A 17 -3.23 -1.78 -4.12
CA ALA A 17 -2.66 -1.04 -2.99
C ALA A 17 -3.72 -0.67 -1.95
N ILE A 18 -4.87 -0.15 -2.39
CA ILE A 18 -5.98 0.16 -1.48
C ILE A 18 -6.50 -1.10 -0.78
N GLY A 19 -6.57 -2.23 -1.49
CA GLY A 19 -6.94 -3.52 -0.92
C GLY A 19 -5.98 -3.98 0.16
N ALA A 20 -4.68 -3.66 0.03
CA ALA A 20 -3.69 -3.98 1.05
C ALA A 20 -3.94 -3.21 2.35
N LEU A 21 -4.23 -1.91 2.25
CA LEU A 21 -4.58 -1.09 3.41
C LEU A 21 -5.86 -1.60 4.08
N ARG A 22 -6.92 -1.91 3.31
CA ARG A 22 -8.16 -2.47 3.86
C ARG A 22 -7.96 -3.84 4.51
N ARG A 23 -7.08 -4.69 3.96
CA ARG A 23 -6.73 -5.96 4.59
C ARG A 23 -5.96 -5.76 5.90
N MET A 24 -5.07 -4.76 5.96
CA MET A 24 -4.39 -4.37 7.20
C MET A 24 -5.39 -3.89 8.26
N GLU A 25 -6.37 -3.07 7.87
CA GLU A 25 -7.45 -2.65 8.79
C GLU A 25 -8.19 -3.86 9.36
N GLN A 26 -8.58 -4.81 8.51
CA GLN A 26 -9.25 -6.04 8.95
C GLN A 26 -8.41 -6.84 9.95
N LEU A 27 -7.13 -7.04 9.67
CA LEU A 27 -6.22 -7.77 10.57
C LEU A 27 -6.05 -7.05 11.91
N ILE A 28 -6.01 -5.71 11.91
CA ILE A 28 -5.95 -4.92 13.13
C ILE A 28 -7.27 -5.04 13.92
N GLN A 29 -8.42 -5.09 13.24
CA GLN A 29 -9.72 -5.28 13.90
C GLN A 29 -9.86 -6.61 14.64
N GLU A 30 -9.08 -7.61 14.27
CA GLU A 30 -9.04 -8.89 15.00
C GLU A 30 -8.48 -8.69 16.43
N ALA A 31 -7.71 -7.62 16.69
CA ALA A 31 -7.08 -7.34 17.97
C ALA A 31 -7.61 -6.09 18.70
N VAL A 32 -8.16 -5.10 17.98
CA VAL A 32 -8.66 -3.85 18.57
C VAL A 32 -10.00 -3.41 17.97
N VAL A 33 -10.84 -2.78 18.79
CA VAL A 33 -12.19 -2.34 18.37
C VAL A 33 -12.15 -1.21 17.33
N THR A 34 -11.22 -0.26 17.51
CA THR A 34 -11.10 0.91 16.63
C THR A 34 -9.77 0.87 15.91
N VAL A 35 -9.82 0.82 14.58
CA VAL A 35 -8.61 0.84 13.75
C VAL A 35 -8.03 2.25 13.70
N PRO A 36 -6.74 2.45 14.02
CA PRO A 36 -6.09 3.75 13.93
C PRO A 36 -5.68 4.05 12.46
N ARG A 37 -6.66 4.29 11.59
CA ARG A 37 -6.46 4.47 10.13
C ARG A 37 -5.48 5.60 9.79
N ALA A 38 -5.52 6.71 10.53
CA ALA A 38 -4.59 7.82 10.35
C ALA A 38 -3.13 7.39 10.60
N LEU A 39 -2.87 6.60 11.65
CA LEU A 39 -1.55 6.09 11.97
C LEU A 39 -1.05 5.09 10.91
N ILE A 40 -1.96 4.27 10.36
CA ILE A 40 -1.63 3.39 9.22
C ILE A 40 -1.19 4.24 8.03
N ALA A 41 -1.98 5.26 7.68
CA ALA A 41 -1.71 6.12 6.53
C ALA A 41 -0.42 6.94 6.68
N GLU A 42 -0.04 7.30 7.91
CA GLU A 42 1.23 7.96 8.24
C GLU A 42 2.42 6.97 8.22
N THR A 43 2.19 5.70 8.56
CA THR A 43 3.26 4.71 8.70
C THR A 43 3.66 4.07 7.37
N ILE A 44 2.73 3.92 6.44
CA ILE A 44 2.95 3.21 5.18
C ILE A 44 3.25 4.22 4.08
N ASP A 45 4.50 4.32 3.63
CA ASP A 45 4.86 5.26 2.56
C ASP A 45 4.45 4.76 1.17
N LEU A 46 4.66 3.46 0.91
CA LEU A 46 4.52 2.82 -0.39
C LEU A 46 3.89 1.44 -0.27
N VAL A 47 3.11 1.08 -1.29
CA VAL A 47 2.62 -0.29 -1.50
C VAL A 47 3.01 -0.75 -2.91
N ALA A 48 3.70 -1.88 -2.97
CA ALA A 48 4.06 -2.55 -4.22
C ALA A 48 3.24 -3.83 -4.36
N VAL A 49 2.36 -3.87 -5.36
CA VAL A 49 1.55 -5.05 -5.67
C VAL A 49 2.26 -5.87 -6.73
N LEU A 50 2.54 -7.13 -6.39
CA LEU A 50 3.19 -8.06 -7.30
C LEU A 50 2.14 -9.04 -7.85
N SER A 51 2.14 -9.22 -9.16
CA SER A 51 1.27 -10.18 -9.84
C SER A 51 2.08 -11.15 -10.71
N GLY A 52 1.44 -12.20 -11.22
CA GLY A 52 2.12 -13.26 -11.95
C GLY A 52 2.85 -14.24 -11.03
N ARG A 53 3.46 -15.27 -11.62
CA ARG A 53 4.15 -16.36 -10.91
C ARG A 53 5.43 -16.77 -11.64
N GLY A 54 6.42 -17.26 -10.90
CA GLY A 54 7.72 -17.64 -11.46
C GLY A 54 8.34 -16.48 -12.26
N ALA A 55 8.81 -16.78 -13.48
CA ALA A 55 9.41 -15.79 -14.37
C ALA A 55 8.43 -14.69 -14.87
N SER A 56 7.11 -14.89 -14.73
CA SER A 56 6.10 -13.87 -15.09
C SER A 56 5.79 -12.88 -13.95
N ARG A 57 6.47 -13.01 -12.80
CA ARG A 57 6.25 -12.14 -11.65
C ARG A 57 6.69 -10.72 -11.97
N ARG A 58 5.79 -9.75 -11.79
CA ARG A 58 6.01 -8.35 -12.13
C ARG A 58 5.37 -7.42 -11.11
N LEU A 59 5.88 -6.20 -11.05
CA LEU A 59 5.23 -5.08 -10.35
C LEU A 59 3.99 -4.67 -11.14
N ALA A 60 2.81 -4.92 -10.57
CA ALA A 60 1.52 -4.61 -11.18
C ALA A 60 1.05 -3.20 -10.83
N GLU A 61 1.36 -2.76 -9.61
CA GLU A 61 1.01 -1.46 -9.08
C GLU A 61 2.11 -1.02 -8.11
N LEU A 62 2.50 0.25 -8.21
CA LEU A 62 3.31 0.91 -7.19
C LEU A 62 2.59 2.19 -6.80
N ALA A 63 2.17 2.27 -5.55
CA ALA A 63 1.38 3.37 -5.06
C ALA A 63 2.01 4.01 -3.83
N ARG A 64 1.90 5.34 -3.73
CA ARG A 64 2.20 6.16 -2.56
C ARG A 64 0.94 6.36 -1.75
N ILE A 65 1.08 6.29 -0.43
CA ILE A 65 0.00 6.63 0.50
C ILE A 65 0.28 8.04 1.02
N GLU A 66 -0.68 8.93 0.83
CA GLU A 66 -0.54 10.36 1.14
C GLU A 66 -1.45 10.77 2.31
N GLY A 67 -1.68 9.84 3.25
CA GLY A 67 -2.59 10.04 4.36
C GLY A 67 -4.05 9.73 4.01
N LEU A 68 -4.98 10.38 4.73
CA LEU A 68 -6.42 10.29 4.48
C LEU A 68 -6.93 11.52 3.71
N GLY A 69 -7.89 11.32 2.81
CA GLY A 69 -8.60 12.36 2.10
C GLY A 69 -9.70 13.05 2.95
N PRO A 70 -10.32 14.12 2.44
CA PRO A 70 -11.43 14.81 3.11
C PRO A 70 -12.68 13.95 3.32
N ASP A 71 -12.84 12.91 2.52
CA ASP A 71 -13.86 11.86 2.64
C ASP A 71 -13.52 10.81 3.72
N GLY A 72 -12.33 10.90 4.30
CA GLY A 72 -11.80 9.96 5.26
C GLY A 72 -11.27 8.67 4.65
N ASP A 73 -11.18 8.51 3.33
CA ASP A 73 -10.53 7.34 2.71
C ASP A 73 -9.01 7.57 2.54
N TYR A 74 -8.22 6.53 2.29
CA TYR A 74 -6.81 6.68 1.97
C TYR A 74 -6.63 7.42 0.65
N ARG A 75 -5.73 8.40 0.66
CA ARG A 75 -5.24 9.02 -0.55
C ARG A 75 -4.13 8.14 -1.13
N VAL A 76 -4.44 7.45 -2.21
CA VAL A 76 -3.52 6.53 -2.90
C VAL A 76 -3.20 7.10 -4.28
N THR A 77 -1.93 7.37 -4.54
CA THR A 77 -1.46 7.94 -5.82
C THR A 77 -0.45 7.01 -6.49
N PRO A 78 -0.42 6.88 -7.82
CA PRO A 78 0.62 6.12 -8.51
C PRO A 78 2.00 6.70 -8.22
N ALA A 79 2.96 5.86 -7.80
CA ALA A 79 4.34 6.28 -7.52
C ALA A 79 5.30 6.04 -8.71
N SER A 80 4.82 5.42 -9.79
CA SER A 80 5.51 5.29 -11.06
C SER A 80 4.64 5.85 -12.18
N GLN A 81 5.22 6.66 -13.07
CA GLN A 81 4.58 6.97 -14.36
C GLN A 81 4.37 5.66 -15.13
N PRO A 82 3.27 5.49 -15.88
CA PRO A 82 3.19 4.41 -16.84
C PRO A 82 4.42 4.50 -17.74
N LEU A 83 5.06 3.35 -17.99
CA LEU A 83 6.08 3.26 -19.03
C LEU A 83 5.42 3.65 -20.34
N THR A 84 5.52 4.92 -20.73
CA THR A 84 5.30 5.34 -22.11
C THR A 84 6.43 4.68 -22.88
N GLY A 85 6.20 3.44 -23.32
CA GLY A 85 7.09 2.79 -24.27
C GLY A 85 7.02 3.60 -25.55
N ASP A 86 8.11 4.29 -25.89
CA ASP A 86 8.34 4.65 -27.28
C ASP A 86 8.56 3.34 -28.04
N PRO A 87 7.70 2.98 -29.01
CA PRO A 87 8.07 1.93 -29.96
C PRO A 87 9.19 2.49 -30.84
N SER A 88 10.40 1.97 -30.66
CA SER A 88 11.45 2.05 -31.68
C SER A 88 11.17 1.06 -32.80
#